data_AF-A0A218QVA7-F1
#
_entry.id   AF-A0A218QVA7-F1
#
_cell.length_a   1.000
_cell.length_b   1.000
_cell.length_c   1.000
_cell.angle_alpha   90.00
_cell.angle_beta   90.00
_cell.angle_gamma   90.00
#
_symmetry.space_group_name_H-M   'P 1'
#
loop_
_entity.id
_entity.type
_entity.pdbx_description
1 polymer ?
#
loop_
_entity_poly.entity_id
_entity_poly.type
_entity_poly.pdbx_seq_one_letter_code
_entity_poly.pdbx_strand_id
1 'polypeptide(L)'
;MPYAIARTKKLKRSNLAGSEAHTARTRSTPNADSEIQNIRLIGSDDPNEKLEDLVLTKIGQYEQKRKIRTDAVYCVEILLTASPQYYRPDDPTRAGYYHSDKLKQWVDANVEWLRSAYSDRIVRAELHLDEATPHLHAYFVPLDEKGQLRCNHFFDGRQKMQAFQDSYHTAMQDLGLERGIKGSKAQHQDIKDFYRIVEEGKDLESVKLSPQQIQAKAADRDRAVKRKSEMELTAKYLVKENEALTATRQQLEAENQQLRSELSQQADQLRDLPLDSVAWQLGLTKTKGDNKWRGENHIINIDSPKWYDFHPSQDFGGGGAIDLVMHVNQCNFKEAIAWLHDRFGESDMLRAVTHHARNEAQEIAFAEPAPQFVPPAEDESNWQAVHDYLTQKRGLPENLVVGLKERGLIYADSNQNAVFLMRSLDGETVGAELRGTFGENNTFMGYARGTKRTDGWFYVGSGGQPDDEIHTCVLCKSPIDALSKAVLSLEENKGMPQEKTMYLAVDSPHSLPLEFLKRLPKVIAAFGNDDAGNSMARTIKELLPQCAITLPQAKDWNEQLRYNQTFPEKQRQSKSLHRGLEL
;
A
#
# COMPACT_ATOMS: atom_id res chain seq x y z
N MET A 1 29.23 7.38 -1.35
CA MET A 1 29.04 8.80 -1.01
C MET A 1 29.04 9.60 -2.29
N PRO A 2 28.06 10.48 -2.52
CA PRO A 2 27.98 11.27 -3.74
C PRO A 2 28.91 12.50 -3.67
N TYR A 3 29.60 12.81 -4.77
CA TYR A 3 30.50 13.96 -4.88
C TYR A 3 29.87 15.12 -5.65
N ALA A 4 30.18 16.35 -5.24
CA ALA A 4 30.02 17.55 -6.04
C ALA A 4 31.13 17.62 -7.11
N ILE A 5 30.76 17.71 -8.38
CA ILE A 5 31.70 17.69 -9.50
C ILE A 5 31.61 19.02 -10.26
N ALA A 6 32.71 19.78 -10.28
CA ALA A 6 32.85 20.98 -11.09
C ALA A 6 34.14 20.95 -11.91
N ARG A 7 34.07 21.41 -13.16
CA ARG A 7 35.22 21.54 -14.07
C ARG A 7 35.10 22.81 -14.89
N THR A 8 36.25 23.40 -15.23
CA THR A 8 36.33 24.54 -16.14
C THR A 8 37.02 24.16 -17.45
N LYS A 9 36.54 24.66 -18.59
CA LYS A 9 37.20 24.60 -19.89
C LYS A 9 37.38 26.01 -20.44
N LYS A 10 38.62 26.39 -20.73
CA LYS A 10 38.95 27.72 -21.27
C LYS A 10 38.65 27.74 -22.76
N LEU A 11 37.80 28.66 -23.20
CA LEU A 11 37.39 28.83 -24.59
C LEU A 11 38.04 30.07 -25.19
N LYS A 12 38.85 29.86 -26.24
CA LYS A 12 39.24 30.95 -27.14
C LYS A 12 38.05 31.32 -28.02
N ARG A 13 38.11 32.48 -28.67
CA ARG A 13 37.06 32.93 -29.58
C ARG A 13 36.68 31.86 -30.62
N SER A 14 37.67 31.22 -31.24
CA SER A 14 37.47 30.15 -32.23
C SER A 14 36.83 28.87 -31.67
N ASN A 15 36.76 28.70 -30.35
CA ASN A 15 36.15 27.54 -29.71
C ASN A 15 34.70 27.77 -29.27
N LEU A 16 34.22 29.02 -29.27
CA LEU A 16 32.89 29.38 -28.75
C LEU A 16 31.78 28.69 -29.55
N ALA A 17 31.76 28.87 -30.88
CA ALA A 17 30.78 28.23 -31.75
C ALA A 17 30.76 26.70 -31.64
N GLY A 18 31.94 26.08 -31.46
CA GLY A 18 32.05 24.63 -31.30
C GLY A 18 31.57 24.10 -29.95
N SER A 19 31.68 24.90 -28.88
CA SER A 19 31.09 24.57 -27.57
C SER A 19 29.57 24.76 -27.62
N GLU A 20 29.10 25.88 -28.16
CA GLU A 20 27.68 26.17 -28.33
C GLU A 20 26.97 25.11 -29.17
N ALA A 21 27.56 24.68 -30.29
CA ALA A 21 26.94 23.66 -31.13
C ALA A 21 26.71 22.32 -30.39
N HIS A 22 27.49 22.06 -29.34
CA HIS A 22 27.29 20.89 -28.49
C HIS A 22 26.17 21.06 -27.48
N THR A 23 26.07 22.22 -26.82
CA THR A 23 25.08 22.47 -25.76
C THR A 23 23.70 22.76 -26.36
N ALA A 24 23.65 23.51 -27.46
CA ALA A 24 22.43 23.78 -28.22
C ALA A 24 22.00 22.61 -29.14
N ARG A 25 22.69 21.46 -29.08
CA ARG A 25 22.40 20.23 -29.85
C ARG A 25 22.29 20.43 -31.38
N THR A 26 22.98 21.43 -31.94
CA THR A 26 23.03 21.65 -33.39
C THR A 26 24.00 20.69 -34.11
N ARG A 27 24.72 19.85 -33.34
CA ARG A 27 25.52 18.72 -33.84
C ARG A 27 25.03 17.40 -33.23
N SER A 28 25.10 16.31 -34.00
CA SER A 28 24.77 14.97 -33.52
C SER A 28 25.63 14.58 -32.30
N THR A 29 24.96 14.19 -31.22
CA THR A 29 25.57 13.77 -29.94
C THR A 29 25.02 12.38 -29.61
N PRO A 30 25.78 11.29 -29.88
CA PRO A 30 25.24 9.92 -29.86
C PRO A 30 24.65 9.44 -28.54
N ASN A 31 25.05 10.03 -27.42
CA ASN A 31 24.63 9.68 -26.07
C ASN A 31 23.51 10.59 -25.51
N ALA A 32 22.95 11.48 -26.35
CA ALA A 32 21.87 12.38 -25.98
C ALA A 32 20.53 11.90 -26.58
N ASP A 33 19.48 11.93 -25.77
CA ASP A 33 18.10 11.64 -26.16
C ASP A 33 17.45 12.90 -26.76
N SER A 34 17.14 12.84 -28.06
CA SER A 34 16.57 13.97 -28.80
C SER A 34 15.15 14.35 -28.39
N GLU A 35 14.43 13.48 -27.66
CA GLU A 35 13.08 13.76 -27.18
C GLU A 35 13.06 14.61 -25.90
N ILE A 36 14.19 14.69 -25.19
CA ILE A 36 14.30 15.45 -23.93
C ILE A 36 14.81 16.87 -24.23
N GLN A 37 14.07 17.88 -23.79
CA GLN A 37 14.47 19.28 -23.93
C GLN A 37 15.34 19.74 -22.76
N ASN A 38 16.47 20.37 -23.09
CA ASN A 38 17.34 21.04 -22.12
C ASN A 38 16.75 22.40 -21.71
N ILE A 39 17.07 22.84 -20.49
CA ILE A 39 16.42 23.99 -19.86
C ILE A 39 17.43 25.13 -19.71
N ARG A 40 17.09 26.33 -20.19
CA ARG A 40 17.89 27.54 -19.97
C ARG A 40 17.57 28.13 -18.60
N LEU A 41 18.60 28.29 -17.76
CA LEU A 41 18.47 28.76 -16.37
C LEU A 41 18.94 30.21 -16.19
N ILE A 42 19.90 30.64 -17.00
CA ILE A 42 20.43 32.02 -17.06
C ILE A 42 20.63 32.38 -18.53
N GLY A 43 20.17 33.56 -18.95
CA GLY A 43 20.25 34.06 -20.33
C GLY A 43 18.87 34.37 -20.92
N SER A 44 18.83 34.85 -22.16
CA SER A 44 17.58 35.06 -22.92
C SER A 44 17.01 33.72 -23.40
N ASP A 45 15.69 33.59 -23.56
CA ASP A 45 15.07 32.40 -24.16
C ASP A 45 15.11 32.40 -25.69
N ASP A 46 15.76 33.39 -26.32
CA ASP A 46 15.90 33.45 -27.79
C ASP A 46 16.79 32.30 -28.30
N PRO A 47 16.26 31.39 -29.15
CA PRO A 47 17.03 30.28 -29.70
C PRO A 47 18.05 30.71 -30.76
N ASN A 48 17.95 31.94 -31.30
CA ASN A 48 18.88 32.46 -32.30
C ASN A 48 20.07 33.23 -31.70
N GLU A 49 20.04 33.46 -30.38
CA GLU A 49 21.10 34.18 -29.69
C GLU A 49 22.37 33.35 -29.60
N LYS A 50 23.42 33.79 -30.30
CA LYS A 50 24.71 33.10 -30.35
C LYS A 50 25.56 33.42 -29.12
N LEU A 51 26.22 32.40 -28.59
CA LEU A 51 27.15 32.53 -27.47
C LEU A 51 28.29 33.51 -27.77
N GLU A 52 28.80 33.50 -29.00
CA GLU A 52 29.85 34.42 -29.40
C GLU A 52 29.39 35.88 -29.27
N ASP A 53 28.16 36.18 -29.71
CA ASP A 53 27.60 37.54 -29.66
C ASP A 53 27.36 37.98 -28.21
N LEU A 54 26.86 37.10 -27.35
CA LEU A 54 26.73 37.34 -25.91
C LEU A 54 28.07 37.67 -25.25
N VAL A 55 29.09 36.84 -25.51
CA VAL A 55 30.43 37.01 -24.93
C VAL A 55 31.08 38.31 -25.43
N LEU A 56 30.99 38.60 -26.73
CA LEU A 56 31.54 39.83 -27.30
C LEU A 56 30.81 41.07 -26.81
N THR A 57 29.48 41.02 -26.71
CA THR A 57 28.67 42.10 -26.13
C THR A 57 29.08 42.36 -24.69
N LYS A 58 29.25 41.30 -23.88
CA LYS A 58 29.69 41.43 -22.48
C LYS A 58 31.08 42.05 -22.37
N ILE A 59 32.04 41.64 -23.20
CA ILE A 59 33.37 42.24 -23.24
C ILE A 59 33.29 43.70 -23.71
N GLY A 60 32.44 43.99 -24.69
CA GLY A 60 32.24 45.31 -25.28
C GLY A 60 31.60 46.35 -24.35
N GLN A 61 31.02 45.92 -23.22
CA GLN A 61 30.55 46.83 -22.16
C GLN A 61 31.70 47.64 -21.53
N TYR A 62 32.95 47.19 -21.71
CA TYR A 62 34.14 47.81 -21.12
C TYR A 62 35.24 48.04 -22.14
N GLU A 63 35.81 49.24 -22.16
CA GLU A 63 36.95 49.56 -23.02
C GLU A 63 38.19 48.76 -22.58
N GLN A 64 38.78 48.02 -23.52
CA GLN A 64 39.98 47.24 -23.27
C GLN A 64 41.23 48.09 -23.48
N LYS A 65 42.10 48.17 -22.46
CA LYS A 65 43.31 49.03 -22.49
C LYS A 65 44.32 48.64 -23.55
N ARG A 66 44.24 47.41 -24.05
CA ARG A 66 45.11 46.85 -25.09
C ARG A 66 44.28 45.98 -26.00
N LYS A 67 44.73 45.82 -27.24
CA LYS A 67 44.16 44.85 -28.19
C LYS A 67 44.14 43.46 -27.55
N ILE A 68 42.98 42.82 -27.56
CA ILE A 68 42.82 41.45 -27.05
C ILE A 68 43.67 40.50 -27.90
N ARG A 69 44.53 39.72 -27.24
CA ARG A 69 45.40 38.73 -27.88
C ARG A 69 44.57 37.66 -28.61
N THR A 70 45.08 37.15 -29.73
CA THR A 70 44.37 36.19 -30.59
C THR A 70 44.10 34.86 -29.90
N ASP A 71 44.93 34.47 -28.93
CA ASP A 71 44.79 33.28 -28.12
C ASP A 71 44.22 33.55 -26.72
N ALA A 72 43.60 34.73 -26.53
CA ALA A 72 42.91 35.06 -25.28
C ALA A 72 41.78 34.07 -25.00
N VAL A 73 41.53 33.85 -23.72
CA VAL A 73 40.36 33.11 -23.25
C VAL A 73 39.21 34.12 -23.15
N TYR A 74 38.25 34.01 -24.06
CA TYR A 74 37.09 34.91 -24.14
C TYR A 74 36.00 34.46 -23.16
N CYS A 75 35.87 33.16 -22.95
CA CYS A 75 34.90 32.57 -22.05
C CYS A 75 35.49 31.35 -21.34
N VAL A 76 34.98 31.03 -20.16
CA VAL A 76 35.23 29.78 -19.47
C VAL A 76 33.91 29.03 -19.38
N GLU A 77 33.86 27.83 -19.93
CA GLU A 77 32.74 26.91 -19.74
C GLU A 77 32.93 26.19 -18.41
N ILE A 78 31.96 26.31 -17.52
CA ILE A 78 31.92 25.67 -16.21
C ILE A 78 30.90 24.53 -16.31
N LEU A 79 31.39 23.29 -16.22
CA LEU A 79 30.56 22.09 -16.12
C LEU A 79 30.32 21.79 -14.64
N LEU A 80 29.05 21.68 -14.26
CA LEU A 80 28.60 21.34 -12.91
C LEU A 80 27.73 20.07 -12.97
N THR A 81 27.99 19.10 -12.10
CA THR A 81 27.15 17.90 -11.93
C THR A 81 27.37 17.30 -10.53
N ALA A 82 26.63 16.25 -10.21
CA ALA A 82 26.82 15.43 -9.02
C ALA A 82 26.94 13.95 -9.40
N SER A 83 27.41 13.12 -8.47
CA SER A 83 27.43 11.67 -8.70
C SER A 83 26.02 11.11 -8.91
N PRO A 84 25.81 10.10 -9.78
CA PRO A 84 24.50 9.45 -9.99
C PRO A 84 23.71 9.13 -8.73
N GLN A 85 24.40 8.67 -7.68
CA GLN A 85 23.84 8.31 -6.38
C GLN A 85 23.08 9.46 -5.70
N TYR A 86 23.36 10.71 -6.05
CA TYR A 86 22.62 11.86 -5.54
C TYR A 86 21.24 11.99 -6.20
N TYR A 87 21.20 11.91 -7.53
CA TYR A 87 19.96 12.07 -8.30
C TYR A 87 19.05 10.85 -8.20
N ARG A 88 19.62 9.66 -8.03
CA ARG A 88 18.93 8.37 -8.01
C ARG A 88 19.59 7.45 -6.98
N PRO A 89 19.34 7.67 -5.67
CA PRO A 89 19.98 6.90 -4.60
C PRO A 89 19.55 5.43 -4.60
N ASP A 90 18.32 5.13 -5.03
CA ASP A 90 17.77 3.77 -5.05
C ASP A 90 18.36 2.91 -6.17
N ASP A 91 18.73 3.52 -7.29
CA ASP A 91 19.36 2.84 -8.41
C ASP A 91 20.33 3.77 -9.16
N PRO A 92 21.59 3.88 -8.70
CA PRO A 92 22.60 4.73 -9.34
C PRO A 92 22.91 4.35 -10.79
N THR A 93 22.61 3.12 -11.21
CA THR A 93 22.94 2.61 -12.55
C THR A 93 21.93 2.99 -13.62
N ARG A 94 20.73 3.42 -13.23
CA ARG A 94 19.64 3.83 -14.12
C ARG A 94 19.91 5.17 -14.82
N ALA A 95 20.70 5.15 -15.89
CA ALA A 95 21.00 6.32 -16.72
C ALA A 95 19.72 7.01 -17.23
N GLY A 96 19.72 8.34 -17.27
CA GLY A 96 18.57 9.15 -17.71
C GLY A 96 17.47 9.34 -16.65
N TYR A 97 17.46 8.53 -15.58
CA TYR A 97 16.52 8.71 -14.47
C TYR A 97 17.10 9.60 -13.36
N TYR A 98 16.22 10.34 -12.70
CA TYR A 98 16.52 11.16 -11.53
C TYR A 98 15.23 11.44 -10.74
N HIS A 99 15.36 11.60 -9.43
CA HIS A 99 14.29 12.12 -8.58
C HIS A 99 14.17 13.63 -8.77
N SER A 100 12.94 14.10 -8.98
CA SER A 100 12.65 15.49 -9.33
C SER A 100 12.96 16.48 -8.22
N ASP A 101 12.76 16.09 -6.96
CA ASP A 101 13.08 16.88 -5.76
C ASP A 101 14.59 17.10 -5.61
N LYS A 102 15.39 16.03 -5.79
CA LYS A 102 16.85 16.08 -5.77
C LYS A 102 17.40 16.94 -6.90
N LEU A 103 16.87 16.76 -8.11
CA LEU A 103 17.25 17.60 -9.25
C LEU A 103 16.96 19.08 -8.95
N LYS A 104 15.75 19.40 -8.46
CA LYS A 104 15.36 20.77 -8.15
C LYS A 104 16.27 21.42 -7.11
N GLN A 105 16.53 20.73 -5.99
CA GLN A 105 17.42 21.23 -4.93
C GLN A 105 18.83 21.53 -5.46
N TRP A 106 19.36 20.63 -6.30
CA TRP A 106 20.67 20.83 -6.91
C TRP A 106 20.68 22.00 -7.91
N VAL A 107 19.65 22.13 -8.76
CA VAL A 107 19.54 23.25 -9.71
C VAL A 107 19.48 24.59 -8.97
N ASP A 108 18.63 24.70 -7.94
CA ASP A 108 18.46 25.93 -7.16
C ASP A 108 19.80 26.36 -6.51
N ALA A 109 20.51 25.42 -5.88
CA ALA A 109 21.82 25.69 -5.27
C ALA A 109 22.88 26.11 -6.29
N ASN A 110 22.86 25.54 -7.50
CA ASN A 110 23.83 25.88 -8.55
C ASN A 110 23.57 27.28 -9.13
N VAL A 111 22.31 27.64 -9.37
CA VAL A 111 21.94 28.97 -9.86
C VAL A 111 22.34 30.04 -8.84
N GLU A 112 22.07 29.80 -7.56
CA GLU A 112 22.46 30.71 -6.48
C GLU A 112 23.99 30.86 -6.38
N TRP A 113 24.74 29.76 -6.45
CA TRP A 113 26.20 29.80 -6.43
C TRP A 113 26.78 30.55 -7.65
N LEU A 114 26.25 30.32 -8.86
CA LEU A 114 26.69 31.02 -10.07
C LEU A 114 26.45 32.54 -9.97
N ARG A 115 25.28 32.94 -9.48
CA ARG A 115 24.92 34.36 -9.28
C ARG A 115 25.77 35.02 -8.20
N SER A 116 25.98 34.35 -7.07
CA SER A 116 26.77 34.90 -5.96
C SER A 116 28.27 34.96 -6.26
N ALA A 117 28.85 33.91 -6.85
CA ALA A 117 30.28 33.82 -7.09
C ALA A 117 30.76 34.63 -8.31
N TYR A 118 29.91 34.74 -9.35
CA TYR A 118 30.33 35.32 -10.62
C TYR A 118 29.42 36.46 -11.11
N SER A 119 28.27 36.69 -10.48
CA SER A 119 27.34 37.78 -10.81
C SER A 119 26.93 37.75 -12.28
N ASP A 120 26.79 38.92 -12.89
CA ASP A 120 26.46 39.17 -14.28
C ASP A 120 27.56 38.75 -15.29
N ARG A 121 28.66 38.14 -14.83
CA ARG A 121 29.69 37.55 -15.70
C ARG A 121 29.30 36.18 -16.25
N ILE A 122 28.28 35.54 -15.70
CA ILE A 122 27.65 34.36 -16.31
C ILE A 122 26.66 34.85 -17.36
N VAL A 123 27.02 34.71 -18.64
CA VAL A 123 26.19 35.19 -19.75
C VAL A 123 25.12 34.17 -20.15
N ARG A 124 25.34 32.88 -19.85
CA ARG A 124 24.39 31.80 -20.14
C ARG A 124 24.62 30.60 -19.21
N ALA A 125 23.56 29.92 -18.80
CA ALA A 125 23.62 28.63 -18.12
C ALA A 125 22.49 27.70 -18.59
N GLU A 126 22.83 26.48 -18.97
CA GLU A 126 21.91 25.49 -19.54
C GLU A 126 22.00 24.18 -18.77
N LEU A 127 20.85 23.63 -18.37
CA LEU A 127 20.69 22.34 -17.72
C LEU A 127 20.40 21.28 -18.78
N HIS A 128 21.25 20.26 -18.83
CA HIS A 128 21.08 19.11 -19.70
C HIS A 128 20.47 17.93 -18.95
N LEU A 129 19.37 17.41 -19.50
CA LEU A 129 18.62 16.26 -18.96
C LEU A 129 18.52 15.11 -19.97
N ASP A 130 19.02 15.33 -21.17
CA ASP A 130 19.01 14.42 -22.31
C ASP A 130 20.16 13.40 -22.30
N GLU A 131 21.09 13.48 -21.34
CA GLU A 131 22.18 12.51 -21.19
C GLU A 131 22.02 11.66 -19.92
N ALA A 132 22.96 10.74 -19.67
CA ALA A 132 22.87 9.76 -18.59
C ALA A 132 22.73 10.34 -17.17
N THR A 133 23.31 11.52 -16.91
CA THR A 133 23.26 12.17 -15.59
C THR A 133 23.04 13.68 -15.77
N PRO A 134 22.10 14.29 -15.03
CA PRO A 134 21.88 15.73 -15.09
C PRO A 134 23.17 16.52 -14.88
N HIS A 135 23.42 17.50 -15.75
CA HIS A 135 24.59 18.36 -15.66
C HIS A 135 24.29 19.74 -16.26
N LEU A 136 25.07 20.75 -15.84
CA LEU A 136 24.86 22.14 -16.19
C LEU A 136 26.12 22.70 -16.85
N HIS A 137 25.94 23.40 -17.98
CA HIS A 137 26.99 24.17 -18.65
C HIS A 137 26.75 25.66 -18.42
N ALA A 138 27.64 26.33 -17.70
CA ALA A 138 27.61 27.78 -17.48
C ALA A 138 28.77 28.48 -18.20
N TYR A 139 28.48 29.62 -18.82
CA TYR A 139 29.43 30.39 -19.63
C TYR A 139 29.84 31.67 -18.91
N PHE A 140 31.07 31.68 -18.40
CA PHE A 140 31.66 32.78 -17.63
C PHE A 140 32.60 33.64 -18.49
N VAL A 141 32.34 34.94 -18.55
CA VAL A 141 33.24 35.91 -19.21
C VAL A 141 34.21 36.50 -18.18
N PRO A 142 35.54 36.25 -18.28
CA PRO A 142 36.49 36.55 -17.22
C PRO A 142 36.94 38.02 -17.22
N LEU A 143 36.02 38.94 -16.93
CA LEU A 143 36.30 40.36 -16.76
C LEU A 143 36.71 40.65 -15.32
N ASP A 144 37.90 41.23 -15.11
CA ASP A 144 38.31 41.69 -13.77
C ASP A 144 37.43 42.86 -13.27
N GLU A 145 37.70 43.36 -12.07
CA GLU A 145 36.94 44.45 -11.46
C GLU A 145 37.07 45.78 -12.24
N LYS A 146 38.04 45.87 -13.17
CA LYS A 146 38.26 47.01 -14.08
C LYS A 146 37.71 46.73 -15.48
N GLY A 147 36.91 45.68 -15.66
CA GLY A 147 36.34 45.29 -16.93
C GLY A 147 37.36 44.75 -17.95
N GLN A 148 38.58 44.38 -17.52
CA GLN A 148 39.60 43.88 -18.44
C GLN A 148 39.51 42.36 -18.56
N LEU A 149 39.60 41.84 -19.78
CA LEU A 149 39.56 40.39 -20.04
C LEU A 149 40.82 39.68 -19.48
N ARG A 150 40.67 38.99 -18.35
CA ARG A 150 41.78 38.36 -17.59
C ARG A 150 41.37 37.04 -16.97
N CYS A 151 41.35 35.97 -17.77
CA CYS A 151 41.09 34.62 -17.25
C CYS A 151 42.06 34.17 -16.15
N ASN A 152 43.33 34.62 -16.19
CA ASN A 152 44.31 34.27 -15.18
C ASN A 152 44.03 34.89 -13.80
N HIS A 153 43.27 35.98 -13.75
CA HIS A 153 42.79 36.57 -12.50
C HIS A 153 41.92 35.58 -11.72
N PHE A 154 41.17 34.73 -12.42
CA PHE A 154 40.20 33.81 -11.81
C PHE A 154 40.71 32.36 -11.72
N PHE A 155 41.35 31.83 -12.77
CA PHE A 155 41.63 30.39 -12.90
C PHE A 155 43.09 30.07 -13.24
N ASP A 156 44.03 30.85 -12.70
CA ASP A 156 45.46 30.57 -12.86
C ASP A 156 46.09 30.01 -11.58
N GLY A 157 46.93 28.99 -11.76
CA GLY A 157 47.62 28.30 -10.68
C GLY A 157 46.75 27.34 -9.87
N ARG A 158 47.44 26.48 -9.11
CA ARG A 158 46.83 25.42 -8.29
C ARG A 158 45.94 25.99 -7.18
N GLN A 159 46.33 27.09 -6.56
CA GLN A 159 45.60 27.69 -5.42
C GLN A 159 44.20 28.18 -5.84
N LYS A 160 44.08 28.89 -6.97
CA LYS A 160 42.77 29.38 -7.44
C LYS A 160 41.86 28.23 -7.86
N MET A 161 42.41 27.20 -8.50
CA MET A 161 41.64 25.99 -8.83
C MET A 161 41.22 25.21 -7.59
N GLN A 162 42.02 25.19 -6.52
CA GLN A 162 41.61 24.62 -5.24
C GLN A 162 40.49 25.43 -4.60
N ALA A 163 40.61 26.77 -4.57
CA ALA A 163 39.58 27.67 -4.06
C ALA A 163 38.26 27.56 -4.84
N PHE A 164 38.32 27.38 -6.16
CA PHE A 164 37.17 27.08 -7.01
C PHE A 164 36.45 25.79 -6.57
N GLN A 165 37.20 24.71 -6.39
CA GLN A 165 36.64 23.43 -5.94
C GLN A 165 36.11 23.50 -4.50
N ASP A 166 36.80 24.24 -3.62
CA ASP A 166 36.37 24.46 -2.23
C ASP A 166 35.06 25.26 -2.20
N SER A 167 34.98 26.36 -2.95
CA SER A 167 33.79 27.22 -3.04
C SER A 167 32.58 26.46 -3.57
N TYR A 168 32.75 25.66 -4.63
CA TYR A 168 31.65 24.85 -5.17
C TYR A 168 31.19 23.78 -4.18
N HIS A 169 32.11 23.11 -3.49
CA HIS A 169 31.74 22.15 -2.45
C HIS A 169 30.96 22.80 -1.31
N THR A 170 31.39 23.96 -0.81
CA THR A 170 30.66 24.68 0.26
C THR A 170 29.23 24.98 -0.15
N ALA A 171 28.99 25.39 -1.40
CA ALA A 171 27.64 25.65 -1.89
C ALA A 171 26.77 24.39 -2.00
N MET A 172 27.39 23.21 -2.16
CA MET A 172 26.69 21.93 -2.33
C MET A 172 26.63 21.11 -1.04
N GLN A 173 27.21 21.60 0.06
CA GLN A 173 27.38 20.84 1.29
C GLN A 173 26.04 20.43 1.92
N ASP A 174 25.06 21.34 1.92
CA ASP A 174 23.73 21.09 2.49
C ASP A 174 22.92 20.04 1.72
N LEU A 175 23.33 19.73 0.49
CA LEU A 175 22.77 18.66 -0.33
C LEU A 175 23.37 17.28 0.00
N GLY A 176 24.31 17.21 0.94
CA GLY A 176 25.05 15.99 1.29
C GLY A 176 26.11 15.59 0.25
N LEU A 177 26.55 16.54 -0.58
CA LEU A 177 27.57 16.29 -1.61
C LEU A 177 28.98 16.56 -1.09
N GLU A 178 29.84 15.56 -1.25
CA GLU A 178 31.22 15.64 -0.78
C GLU A 178 32.15 16.31 -1.78
N ARG A 179 33.24 16.85 -1.25
CA ARG A 179 34.34 17.39 -2.06
C ARG A 179 35.15 16.27 -2.70
N GLY A 180 35.56 16.46 -3.95
CA GLY A 180 36.59 15.62 -4.57
C GLY A 180 37.92 15.61 -3.78
N ILE A 181 38.69 14.53 -3.93
CA ILE A 181 39.95 14.30 -3.18
C ILE A 181 40.96 15.44 -3.41
N LYS A 182 41.37 16.12 -2.33
CA LYS A 182 42.42 17.16 -2.36
C LYS A 182 43.75 16.54 -2.80
N GLY A 183 44.38 17.13 -3.80
CA GLY A 183 45.65 16.63 -4.34
C GLY A 183 45.52 15.37 -5.20
N SER A 184 44.32 15.04 -5.68
CA SER A 184 44.10 13.93 -6.60
C SER A 184 45.08 13.97 -7.79
N LYS A 185 45.68 12.81 -8.08
CA LYS A 185 46.55 12.59 -9.25
C LYS A 185 45.77 12.11 -10.49
N ALA A 186 44.45 12.01 -10.39
CA ALA A 186 43.61 11.60 -11.50
C ALA A 186 43.74 12.59 -12.66
N GLN A 187 44.01 12.05 -13.86
CA GLN A 187 44.02 12.85 -15.08
C GLN A 187 42.61 12.90 -15.66
N HIS A 188 42.21 14.07 -16.14
CA HIS A 188 40.97 14.21 -16.89
C HIS A 188 41.08 13.40 -18.19
N GLN A 189 40.19 12.46 -18.38
CA GLN A 189 40.00 11.76 -19.64
C GLN A 189 38.88 12.46 -20.41
N ASP A 190 39.12 12.76 -21.68
CA ASP A 190 38.06 13.22 -22.58
C ASP A 190 37.00 12.11 -22.70
N ILE A 191 35.72 12.50 -22.80
CA ILE A 191 34.61 11.55 -22.92
C ILE A 191 34.79 10.68 -24.17
N LYS A 192 35.32 11.26 -25.27
CA LYS A 192 35.69 10.49 -26.47
C LYS A 192 36.81 9.49 -26.23
N ASP A 193 37.78 9.80 -25.36
CA ASP A 193 38.87 8.89 -25.02
C ASP A 193 38.37 7.75 -24.12
N PHE A 194 37.43 8.02 -23.22
CA PHE A 194 36.77 6.99 -22.41
C PHE A 194 35.96 6.01 -23.29
N TYR A 195 35.15 6.52 -24.24
CA TYR A 195 34.44 5.66 -25.19
C TYR A 195 35.38 4.95 -26.15
N ARG A 196 36.44 5.59 -26.67
CA ARG A 196 37.45 4.93 -27.53
C ARG A 196 38.20 3.81 -26.81
N ILE A 197 38.53 3.99 -25.53
CA ILE A 197 39.18 2.97 -24.69
C ILE A 197 38.23 1.78 -24.41
N VAL A 198 36.91 2.01 -24.43
CA VAL A 198 35.87 1.00 -24.16
C VAL A 198 35.37 0.31 -25.44
N GLU A 199 35.32 1.02 -26.57
CA GLU A 199 34.81 0.55 -27.87
C GLU A 199 35.91 -0.04 -28.76
N GLU A 200 37.11 0.54 -28.79
CA GLU A 200 38.22 0.08 -29.63
C GLU A 200 39.26 -0.65 -28.78
N GLY A 201 39.06 -1.95 -28.58
CA GLY A 201 40.07 -2.85 -28.03
C GLY A 201 41.28 -3.05 -28.96
N LYS A 202 42.00 -1.98 -29.31
CA LYS A 202 43.22 -2.02 -30.13
C LYS A 202 44.42 -1.40 -29.41
N ASP A 203 45.52 -2.14 -29.48
CA ASP A 203 46.85 -1.76 -29.03
C ASP A 203 47.30 -0.39 -29.58
N LEU A 204 47.83 0.45 -28.70
CA LEU A 204 48.77 1.50 -29.07
C LEU A 204 50.14 1.10 -28.54
N GLU A 205 50.94 0.49 -29.43
CA GLU A 205 52.38 0.43 -29.26
C GLU A 205 52.94 1.85 -29.14
N SER A 206 53.45 2.20 -27.95
CA SER A 206 54.73 2.90 -27.73
C SER A 206 54.89 3.43 -26.30
N VAL A 207 54.85 2.57 -25.28
CA VAL A 207 55.55 2.84 -24.01
C VAL A 207 56.13 1.54 -23.47
N LYS A 208 57.46 1.46 -23.34
CA LYS A 208 58.17 0.33 -22.72
C LYS A 208 57.70 0.15 -21.26
N LEU A 209 56.90 -0.88 -20.99
CA LEU A 209 56.44 -1.25 -19.64
C LEU A 209 57.05 -2.60 -19.22
N SER A 210 57.27 -2.80 -17.91
CA SER A 210 58.01 -3.93 -17.36
C SER A 210 57.15 -5.22 -17.22
N PRO A 211 57.75 -6.42 -17.16
CA PRO A 211 57.03 -7.70 -17.16
C PRO A 211 56.00 -7.87 -16.03
N GLN A 212 56.26 -7.30 -14.84
CA GLN A 212 55.33 -7.35 -13.70
C GLN A 212 54.05 -6.52 -13.94
N GLN A 213 54.14 -5.45 -14.74
CA GLN A 213 53.00 -4.59 -15.08
C GLN A 213 52.10 -5.22 -16.15
N ILE A 214 52.67 -6.08 -17.00
CA ILE A 214 51.94 -6.83 -18.04
C ILE A 214 51.03 -7.89 -17.40
N GLN A 215 51.52 -8.58 -16.36
CA GLN A 215 50.78 -9.65 -15.69
C GLN A 215 49.61 -9.11 -14.83
N ALA A 216 49.81 -7.97 -14.15
CA ALA A 216 48.75 -7.28 -13.41
C ALA A 216 47.67 -6.71 -14.34
N LYS A 217 48.05 -6.13 -15.49
CA LYS A 217 47.11 -5.63 -16.50
C LYS A 217 46.32 -6.75 -17.20
N ALA A 218 46.91 -7.93 -17.39
CA ALA A 218 46.19 -9.08 -17.95
C ALA A 218 45.09 -9.59 -17.01
N ALA A 219 45.36 -9.67 -15.69
CA ALA A 219 44.37 -10.06 -14.69
C ALA A 219 43.23 -9.02 -14.52
N ASP A 220 43.55 -7.73 -14.65
CA ASP A 220 42.53 -6.66 -14.65
C ASP A 220 41.72 -6.63 -15.95
N ARG A 221 42.33 -6.95 -17.09
CA ARG A 221 41.64 -7.14 -18.38
C ARG A 221 40.64 -8.28 -18.29
N ASP A 222 41.04 -9.44 -17.79
CA ASP A 222 40.16 -10.61 -17.71
C ASP A 222 39.02 -10.38 -16.71
N ARG A 223 39.25 -9.65 -15.60
CA ARG A 223 38.19 -9.19 -14.69
C ARG A 223 37.24 -8.19 -15.34
N ALA A 224 37.74 -7.26 -16.14
CA ALA A 224 36.91 -6.28 -16.85
C ALA A 224 36.05 -6.93 -17.95
N VAL A 225 36.61 -7.88 -18.71
CA VAL A 225 35.87 -8.65 -19.73
C VAL A 225 34.79 -9.52 -19.07
N LYS A 226 35.12 -10.18 -17.94
CA LYS A 226 34.15 -10.98 -17.20
C LYS A 226 33.00 -10.11 -16.65
N ARG A 227 33.31 -8.96 -16.05
CA ARG A 227 32.29 -7.99 -15.59
C ARG A 227 31.42 -7.46 -16.73
N LYS A 228 32.00 -7.19 -17.91
CA LYS A 228 31.24 -6.76 -19.09
C LYS A 228 30.27 -7.85 -19.55
N SER A 229 30.73 -9.09 -19.65
CA SER A 229 29.89 -10.25 -20.00
C SER A 229 28.75 -10.43 -18.99
N GLU A 230 29.05 -10.34 -17.69
CA GLU A 230 28.07 -10.39 -16.62
C GLU A 230 27.05 -9.24 -16.74
N MET A 231 27.50 -8.00 -16.95
CA MET A 231 26.62 -6.84 -17.14
C MET A 231 25.77 -6.93 -18.41
N GLU A 232 26.29 -7.45 -19.53
CA GLU A 232 25.51 -7.65 -20.75
C GLU A 232 24.45 -8.74 -20.58
N LEU A 233 24.76 -9.81 -19.86
CA LEU A 233 23.79 -10.84 -19.49
C LEU A 233 22.70 -10.26 -18.58
N THR A 234 23.08 -9.48 -17.56
CA THR A 234 22.13 -8.81 -16.67
C THR A 234 21.28 -7.79 -17.43
N ALA A 235 21.86 -7.00 -18.32
CA ALA A 235 21.11 -6.03 -19.14
C ALA A 235 20.09 -6.72 -20.04
N LYS A 236 20.47 -7.82 -20.72
CA LYS A 236 19.53 -8.63 -21.51
C LYS A 236 18.41 -9.23 -20.66
N TYR A 237 18.74 -9.68 -19.45
CA TYR A 237 17.75 -10.21 -18.51
C TYR A 237 16.76 -9.12 -18.07
N LEU A 238 17.26 -7.93 -17.70
CA LEU A 238 16.46 -6.78 -17.29
C LEU A 238 15.58 -6.24 -18.43
N VAL A 239 16.04 -6.27 -19.68
CA VAL A 239 15.21 -5.90 -20.84
C VAL A 239 14.04 -6.87 -20.97
N LYS A 240 14.32 -8.18 -20.94
CA LYS A 240 13.28 -9.21 -21.02
C LYS A 240 12.28 -9.13 -19.86
N GLU A 241 12.77 -8.83 -18.66
CA GLU A 241 11.94 -8.62 -17.47
C GLU A 241 11.08 -7.35 -17.60
N ASN A 242 11.63 -6.24 -18.10
CA ASN A 242 10.87 -5.01 -18.35
C ASN A 242 9.81 -5.20 -19.45
N GLU A 243 10.12 -5.93 -20.51
CA GLU A 243 9.15 -6.30 -21.55
C GLU A 243 7.99 -7.11 -20.94
N ALA A 244 8.31 -8.11 -20.11
CA ALA A 244 7.30 -8.91 -19.40
C ALA A 244 6.46 -8.08 -18.42
N LEU A 245 7.08 -7.17 -17.66
CA LEU A 245 6.40 -6.26 -16.75
C LEU A 245 5.48 -5.28 -17.50
N THR A 246 5.94 -4.76 -18.64
CA THR A 246 5.15 -3.84 -19.47
C THR A 246 3.94 -4.55 -20.06
N ALA A 247 4.10 -5.78 -20.55
CA ALA A 247 3.00 -6.60 -21.03
C ALA A 247 1.99 -6.90 -19.91
N THR A 248 2.48 -7.24 -18.71
CA THR A 248 1.63 -7.48 -17.53
C THR A 248 0.84 -6.23 -17.15
N ARG A 249 1.48 -5.05 -17.17
CA ARG A 249 0.83 -3.80 -16.85
C ARG A 249 -0.27 -3.44 -17.85
N GLN A 250 -0.03 -3.61 -19.15
CA GLN A 250 -1.04 -3.40 -20.19
C GLN A 250 -2.23 -4.34 -20.01
N GLN A 251 -1.97 -5.60 -19.66
CA GLN A 251 -3.04 -6.57 -19.37
C GLN A 251 -3.87 -6.14 -18.15
N LEU A 252 -3.22 -5.72 -17.06
CA LEU A 252 -3.91 -5.23 -15.86
C LEU A 252 -4.72 -3.94 -16.11
N GLU A 253 -4.22 -3.04 -16.96
CA GLU A 253 -4.95 -1.83 -17.35
C GLU A 253 -6.22 -2.19 -18.15
N ALA A 254 -6.13 -3.13 -19.09
CA ALA A 254 -7.28 -3.61 -19.86
C ALA A 254 -8.31 -4.33 -18.96
N GLU A 255 -7.86 -5.18 -18.05
CA GLU A 255 -8.72 -5.87 -17.08
C GLU A 255 -9.41 -4.88 -16.14
N ASN A 256 -8.70 -3.87 -15.63
CA ASN A 256 -9.30 -2.81 -14.82
C ASN A 256 -10.35 -2.01 -15.59
N GLN A 257 -10.11 -1.71 -16.86
CA GLN A 257 -11.08 -1.01 -17.69
C GLN A 257 -12.34 -1.85 -17.90
N GLN A 258 -12.18 -3.15 -18.15
CA GLN A 258 -13.29 -4.09 -18.25
C GLN A 258 -14.09 -4.16 -16.95
N LEU A 259 -13.42 -4.35 -15.81
CA LEU A 259 -14.06 -4.39 -14.49
C LEU A 259 -14.82 -3.11 -14.18
N ARG A 260 -14.28 -1.94 -14.54
CA ARG A 260 -15.00 -0.65 -14.37
C ARG A 260 -16.25 -0.57 -15.23
N SER A 261 -16.20 -1.07 -16.46
CA SER A 261 -17.36 -1.13 -17.35
C SER A 261 -18.44 -2.07 -16.79
N GLU A 262 -18.04 -3.26 -16.35
CA GLU A 262 -18.94 -4.24 -15.72
C GLU A 262 -19.59 -3.67 -14.46
N LEU A 263 -18.79 -3.00 -13.60
CA LEU A 263 -19.30 -2.35 -12.40
C LEU A 263 -20.28 -1.21 -12.72
N SER A 264 -20.01 -0.42 -13.77
CA SER A 264 -20.95 0.61 -14.23
C SER A 264 -22.26 0.01 -14.71
N GLN A 265 -22.21 -1.08 -15.49
CA GLN A 265 -23.40 -1.78 -15.96
C GLN A 265 -24.21 -2.37 -14.79
N GLN A 266 -23.54 -2.98 -13.82
CA GLN A 266 -24.19 -3.46 -12.60
C GLN A 266 -24.81 -2.32 -11.80
N ALA A 267 -24.12 -1.18 -11.67
CA ALA A 267 -24.65 -0.01 -11.00
C ALA A 267 -25.89 0.56 -11.71
N ASP A 268 -25.90 0.57 -13.05
CA ASP A 268 -27.06 1.01 -13.84
C ASP A 268 -28.25 0.05 -13.73
N GLN A 269 -28.02 -1.26 -13.60
CA GLN A 269 -29.06 -2.24 -13.30
C GLN A 269 -29.70 -2.04 -11.92
N LEU A 270 -28.97 -1.43 -10.97
CA LEU A 270 -29.48 -1.10 -9.64
C LEU A 270 -30.16 0.27 -9.56
N ARG A 271 -30.02 1.11 -10.60
CA ARG A 271 -30.70 2.40 -10.69
C ARG A 271 -32.13 2.22 -11.16
N ASP A 272 -33.02 3.00 -10.57
CA ASP A 272 -34.39 3.13 -11.05
C ASP A 272 -34.47 3.67 -12.48
N LEU A 273 -35.67 3.61 -13.06
CA LEU A 273 -35.97 4.30 -14.30
C LEU A 273 -35.87 5.82 -14.13
N PRO A 274 -35.32 6.54 -15.12
CA PRO A 274 -35.31 8.00 -15.12
C PRO A 274 -36.75 8.53 -15.01
N LEU A 275 -37.05 9.24 -13.91
CA LEU A 275 -38.40 9.69 -13.60
C LEU A 275 -38.96 10.69 -14.62
N ASP A 276 -38.10 11.40 -15.34
CA ASP A 276 -38.46 12.24 -16.48
C ASP A 276 -39.02 11.43 -17.64
N SER A 277 -38.39 10.28 -17.95
CA SER A 277 -38.87 9.36 -18.99
C SER A 277 -40.22 8.75 -18.60
N VAL A 278 -40.37 8.39 -17.32
CA VAL A 278 -41.62 7.85 -16.77
C VAL A 278 -42.72 8.90 -16.79
N ALA A 279 -42.45 10.13 -16.32
CA ALA A 279 -43.39 11.25 -16.35
C ALA A 279 -43.86 11.56 -17.79
N TRP A 280 -42.96 11.51 -18.77
CA TRP A 280 -43.31 11.71 -20.16
C TRP A 280 -44.26 10.61 -20.68
N GLN A 281 -43.98 9.33 -20.41
CA GLN A 281 -44.86 8.21 -20.79
C GLN A 281 -46.22 8.24 -20.07
N LEU A 282 -46.28 8.84 -18.88
CA LEU A 282 -47.52 9.12 -18.14
C LEU A 282 -48.33 10.28 -18.74
N GLY A 283 -47.86 10.90 -19.82
CA GLY A 283 -48.54 12.01 -20.49
C GLY A 283 -48.34 13.36 -19.81
N LEU A 284 -47.39 13.48 -18.88
CA LEU A 284 -47.03 14.76 -18.27
C LEU A 284 -46.12 15.56 -19.20
N THR A 285 -46.25 16.88 -19.16
CA THR A 285 -45.48 17.80 -20.00
C THR A 285 -44.62 18.74 -19.17
N LYS A 286 -43.37 18.93 -19.59
CA LYS A 286 -42.40 19.83 -18.92
C LYS A 286 -42.25 21.11 -19.73
N THR A 287 -42.40 22.26 -19.09
CA THR A 287 -42.11 23.56 -19.72
C THR A 287 -40.61 23.87 -19.57
N LYS A 288 -40.01 24.46 -20.61
CA LYS A 288 -38.57 24.74 -20.67
C LYS A 288 -38.15 25.68 -19.52
N GLY A 289 -37.29 25.21 -18.62
CA GLY A 289 -36.77 25.98 -17.48
C GLY A 289 -37.47 25.74 -16.13
N ASP A 290 -38.51 24.91 -16.07
CA ASP A 290 -39.18 24.49 -14.81
C ASP A 290 -38.84 23.01 -14.53
N ASN A 291 -38.70 22.61 -13.26
CA ASN A 291 -38.55 21.20 -12.85
C ASN A 291 -39.89 20.47 -12.67
N LYS A 292 -41.00 21.17 -12.90
CA LYS A 292 -42.36 20.64 -12.77
C LYS A 292 -42.90 20.07 -14.09
N TRP A 293 -43.43 18.86 -13.98
CA TRP A 293 -44.17 18.14 -14.99
C TRP A 293 -45.67 18.30 -14.74
N ARG A 294 -46.42 18.73 -15.75
CA ARG A 294 -47.84 19.09 -15.63
C ARG A 294 -48.70 18.16 -16.47
N GLY A 295 -49.74 17.62 -15.86
CA GLY A 295 -50.79 16.83 -16.50
C GLY A 295 -52.18 17.40 -16.17
N GLU A 296 -53.23 16.66 -16.53
CA GLU A 296 -54.61 17.08 -16.33
C GLU A 296 -54.94 17.38 -14.85
N ASN A 297 -54.40 16.58 -13.91
CA ASN A 297 -54.67 16.70 -12.47
C ASN A 297 -53.41 16.66 -11.57
N HIS A 298 -52.21 16.79 -12.15
CA HIS A 298 -50.95 16.60 -11.41
C HIS A 298 -49.94 17.69 -11.74
N ILE A 299 -49.19 18.13 -10.72
CA ILE A 299 -48.04 19.02 -10.86
C ILE A 299 -46.85 18.35 -10.16
N ILE A 300 -46.20 17.43 -10.87
CA ILE A 300 -45.11 16.63 -10.34
C ILE A 300 -43.78 17.39 -10.44
N ASN A 301 -43.18 17.73 -9.31
CA ASN A 301 -41.79 18.15 -9.26
C ASN A 301 -40.90 16.93 -9.08
N ILE A 302 -39.89 16.77 -9.93
CA ILE A 302 -38.95 15.65 -9.87
C ILE A 302 -37.62 16.17 -9.32
N ASP A 303 -37.21 15.64 -8.16
CA ASP A 303 -35.95 15.89 -7.48
C ASP A 303 -35.25 14.54 -7.24
N SER A 304 -34.75 13.97 -8.35
CA SER A 304 -34.28 12.58 -8.45
C SER A 304 -33.41 12.17 -7.24
N PRO A 305 -33.74 11.06 -6.53
CA PRO A 305 -34.69 10.00 -6.91
C PRO A 305 -36.14 10.22 -6.43
N LYS A 306 -36.47 11.38 -5.85
CA LYS A 306 -37.80 11.65 -5.29
C LYS A 306 -38.63 12.51 -6.21
N TRP A 307 -39.94 12.49 -6.00
CA TRP A 307 -40.86 13.39 -6.65
C TRP A 307 -41.99 13.78 -5.70
N TYR A 308 -42.58 14.94 -5.95
CA TYR A 308 -43.64 15.52 -5.12
C TYR A 308 -44.74 16.09 -6.01
N ASP A 309 -45.99 15.77 -5.71
CA ASP A 309 -47.14 16.37 -6.37
C ASP A 309 -47.55 17.66 -5.64
N PHE A 310 -47.56 18.76 -6.37
CA PHE A 310 -47.95 20.08 -5.88
C PHE A 310 -49.37 20.49 -6.31
N HIS A 311 -50.20 19.53 -6.75
CA HIS A 311 -51.59 19.83 -7.05
C HIS A 311 -52.33 20.27 -5.76
N PRO A 312 -53.13 21.35 -5.77
CA PRO A 312 -53.75 21.91 -4.55
C PRO A 312 -54.64 20.96 -3.74
N SER A 313 -55.06 19.84 -4.34
CA SER A 313 -55.90 18.82 -3.70
C SER A 313 -55.14 17.55 -3.31
N GLN A 314 -53.83 17.48 -3.53
CA GLN A 314 -53.01 16.30 -3.25
C GLN A 314 -51.69 16.72 -2.58
N ASP A 315 -51.40 16.18 -1.40
CA ASP A 315 -50.11 16.32 -0.73
C ASP A 315 -49.49 14.94 -0.60
N PHE A 316 -48.80 14.54 -1.67
CA PHE A 316 -48.22 13.21 -1.79
C PHE A 316 -46.88 13.28 -2.52
N GLY A 317 -45.93 12.49 -2.07
CA GLY A 317 -44.63 12.34 -2.70
C GLY A 317 -44.17 10.89 -2.59
N GLY A 318 -43.44 10.44 -3.59
CA GLY A 318 -42.97 9.07 -3.71
C GLY A 318 -41.49 9.00 -4.08
N GLY A 319 -40.92 7.82 -3.92
CA GLY A 319 -39.52 7.51 -4.22
C GLY A 319 -39.43 6.50 -5.35
N GLY A 320 -39.29 6.99 -6.58
CA GLY A 320 -39.04 6.14 -7.73
C GLY A 320 -40.20 5.99 -8.71
N ALA A 321 -39.95 5.18 -9.74
CA ALA A 321 -40.79 5.06 -10.92
C ALA A 321 -42.12 4.34 -10.64
N ILE A 322 -42.10 3.30 -9.82
CA ILE A 322 -43.31 2.56 -9.45
C ILE A 322 -44.28 3.45 -8.68
N ASP A 323 -43.80 4.16 -7.67
CA ASP A 323 -44.62 5.11 -6.90
C ASP A 323 -45.22 6.18 -7.81
N LEU A 324 -44.43 6.70 -8.75
CA LEU A 324 -44.88 7.72 -9.69
C LEU A 324 -46.01 7.20 -10.58
N VAL A 325 -45.87 5.97 -11.10
CA VAL A 325 -46.90 5.34 -11.93
C VAL A 325 -48.15 5.05 -11.13
N MET A 326 -48.03 4.47 -9.93
CA MET A 326 -49.16 4.20 -9.04
C MET A 326 -49.92 5.47 -8.71
N HIS A 327 -49.20 6.56 -8.41
CA HIS A 327 -49.80 7.85 -8.08
C HIS A 327 -50.51 8.48 -9.27
N VAL A 328 -49.84 8.62 -10.43
CA VAL A 328 -50.42 9.34 -11.57
C VAL A 328 -51.54 8.53 -12.25
N ASN A 329 -51.41 7.21 -12.34
CA ASN A 329 -52.45 6.35 -12.92
C ASN A 329 -53.51 5.89 -11.90
N GLN A 330 -53.34 6.20 -10.61
CA GLN A 330 -54.22 5.76 -9.52
C GLN A 330 -54.42 4.23 -9.53
N CYS A 331 -53.32 3.48 -9.68
CA CYS A 331 -53.32 2.03 -9.84
C CYS A 331 -52.52 1.34 -8.73
N ASN A 332 -52.74 0.03 -8.57
CA ASN A 332 -51.98 -0.77 -7.60
C ASN A 332 -50.61 -1.21 -8.14
N PHE A 333 -49.77 -1.77 -7.27
CA PHE A 333 -48.42 -2.21 -7.61
C PHE A 333 -48.35 -3.17 -8.81
N LYS A 334 -49.29 -4.13 -8.92
CA LYS A 334 -49.29 -5.10 -10.03
C LYS A 334 -49.62 -4.43 -11.36
N GLU A 335 -50.55 -3.47 -11.33
CA GLU A 335 -50.95 -2.67 -12.49
C GLU A 335 -49.82 -1.73 -12.93
N ALA A 336 -49.11 -1.11 -11.98
CA ALA A 336 -47.94 -0.29 -12.26
C ALA A 336 -46.79 -1.08 -12.92
N ILE A 337 -46.53 -2.30 -12.44
CA ILE A 337 -45.56 -3.21 -13.08
C ILE A 337 -45.96 -3.55 -14.52
N ALA A 338 -47.23 -3.93 -14.73
CA ALA A 338 -47.72 -4.26 -16.07
C ALA A 338 -47.60 -3.06 -17.01
N TRP A 339 -47.90 -1.85 -16.52
CA TRP A 339 -47.75 -0.61 -17.26
C TRP A 339 -46.29 -0.29 -17.62
N LEU A 340 -45.35 -0.46 -16.67
CA LEU A 340 -43.92 -0.26 -16.92
C LEU A 340 -43.37 -1.26 -17.93
N HIS A 341 -43.76 -2.53 -17.83
CA HIS A 341 -43.40 -3.55 -18.81
C HIS A 341 -43.88 -3.19 -20.21
N ASP A 342 -45.12 -2.73 -20.35
CA ASP A 342 -45.70 -2.32 -21.63
C ASP A 342 -45.01 -1.09 -22.24
N ARG A 343 -44.57 -0.12 -21.43
CA ARG A 343 -43.98 1.15 -21.90
C ARG A 343 -42.46 1.11 -22.08
N PHE A 344 -41.76 0.34 -21.25
CA PHE A 344 -40.28 0.32 -21.19
C PHE A 344 -39.67 -1.06 -21.46
N GLY A 345 -40.48 -2.13 -21.50
CA GLY A 345 -40.02 -3.50 -21.67
C GLY A 345 -39.57 -4.17 -20.37
N GLU A 346 -39.26 -5.46 -20.46
CA GLU A 346 -38.96 -6.32 -19.32
C GLU A 346 -37.76 -5.85 -18.49
N SER A 347 -36.64 -5.53 -19.15
CA SER A 347 -35.40 -5.17 -18.45
C SER A 347 -35.55 -3.92 -17.59
N ASP A 348 -36.21 -2.90 -18.11
CA ASP A 348 -36.38 -1.61 -17.42
C ASP A 348 -37.44 -1.69 -16.31
N MET A 349 -38.49 -2.48 -16.52
CA MET A 349 -39.45 -2.81 -15.47
C MET A 349 -38.77 -3.52 -14.30
N LEU A 350 -37.91 -4.53 -14.55
CA LEU A 350 -37.20 -5.25 -13.49
C LEU A 350 -36.25 -4.35 -12.68
N ARG A 351 -35.65 -3.33 -13.32
CA ARG A 351 -34.84 -2.32 -12.62
C ARG A 351 -35.68 -1.51 -11.64
N ALA A 352 -36.85 -1.04 -12.08
CA ALA A 352 -37.77 -0.30 -11.23
C ALA A 352 -38.29 -1.13 -10.04
N VAL A 353 -38.63 -2.40 -10.27
CA VAL A 353 -39.03 -3.33 -9.20
C VAL A 353 -37.90 -3.56 -8.21
N THR A 354 -36.68 -3.77 -8.70
CA THR A 354 -35.49 -3.97 -7.85
C THR A 354 -35.21 -2.75 -6.98
N HIS A 355 -35.30 -1.55 -7.55
CA HIS A 355 -35.12 -0.30 -6.81
C HIS A 355 -36.19 -0.11 -5.74
N HIS A 356 -37.47 -0.30 -6.08
CA HIS A 356 -38.57 -0.19 -5.13
C HIS A 356 -38.43 -1.19 -3.96
N ALA A 357 -38.17 -2.46 -4.27
CA ALA A 357 -37.98 -3.50 -3.24
C ALA A 357 -36.79 -3.20 -2.32
N ARG A 358 -35.71 -2.62 -2.84
CA ARG A 358 -34.56 -2.20 -2.04
C ARG A 358 -34.90 -1.07 -1.07
N ASN A 359 -35.62 -0.05 -1.53
CA ASN A 359 -36.01 1.08 -0.68
C ASN A 359 -36.94 0.61 0.44
N GLU A 360 -37.96 -0.19 0.11
CA GLU A 360 -38.87 -0.78 1.09
C GLU A 360 -38.12 -1.65 2.11
N ALA A 361 -37.21 -2.50 1.66
CA ALA A 361 -36.39 -3.33 2.55
C ALA A 361 -35.50 -2.49 3.48
N GLN A 362 -34.94 -1.38 2.99
CA GLN A 362 -34.16 -0.46 3.82
C GLN A 362 -35.02 0.23 4.88
N GLU A 363 -36.18 0.75 4.49
CA GLU A 363 -37.12 1.37 5.42
C GLU A 363 -37.55 0.40 6.53
N ILE A 364 -37.90 -0.84 6.16
CA ILE A 364 -38.22 -1.91 7.13
C ILE A 364 -37.03 -2.17 8.05
N ALA A 365 -35.82 -2.32 7.51
CA ALA A 365 -34.62 -2.61 8.31
C ALA A 365 -34.28 -1.49 9.31
N PHE A 366 -34.64 -0.23 9.03
CA PHE A 366 -34.46 0.90 9.95
C PHE A 366 -35.62 1.05 10.95
N ALA A 367 -36.85 0.76 10.53
CA ALA A 367 -38.05 0.98 11.33
C ALA A 367 -38.33 -0.17 12.31
N GLU A 368 -38.07 -1.41 11.90
CA GLU A 368 -38.38 -2.60 12.70
C GLU A 368 -37.19 -2.98 13.61
N PRO A 369 -37.33 -2.89 14.95
CA PRO A 369 -36.26 -3.31 15.84
C PRO A 369 -36.03 -4.82 15.75
N ALA A 370 -34.77 -5.23 15.57
CA ALA A 370 -34.41 -6.64 15.60
C ALA A 370 -34.79 -7.26 16.96
N PRO A 371 -35.42 -8.45 16.99
CA PRO A 371 -35.74 -9.12 18.25
C PRO A 371 -34.51 -9.31 19.12
N GLN A 372 -34.58 -8.88 20.37
CA GLN A 372 -33.50 -9.09 21.34
C GLN A 372 -33.49 -10.56 21.79
N PHE A 373 -32.29 -11.09 22.05
CA PHE A 373 -32.14 -12.44 22.58
C PHE A 373 -32.70 -12.51 24.00
N VAL A 374 -33.49 -13.55 24.28
CA VAL A 374 -33.97 -13.87 25.61
C VAL A 374 -33.39 -15.22 26.01
N PRO A 375 -32.59 -15.30 27.11
CA PRO A 375 -32.00 -16.55 27.53
C PRO A 375 -33.08 -17.57 27.96
N PRO A 376 -32.84 -18.88 27.78
CA PRO A 376 -33.73 -19.91 28.31
C PRO A 376 -33.99 -19.71 29.80
N ALA A 377 -35.23 -19.93 30.25
CA ALA A 377 -35.54 -19.83 31.67
C ALA A 377 -34.75 -20.88 32.47
N GLU A 378 -34.18 -20.43 33.58
CA GLU A 378 -33.49 -21.29 34.52
C GLU A 378 -34.47 -22.18 35.28
N ASP A 379 -34.14 -23.46 35.41
CA ASP A 379 -34.86 -24.45 36.18
C ASP A 379 -33.92 -25.13 37.18
N GLU A 380 -33.95 -24.62 38.40
CA GLU A 380 -33.09 -25.09 39.49
C GLU A 380 -33.37 -26.55 39.87
N SER A 381 -34.55 -27.09 39.57
CA SER A 381 -34.86 -28.50 39.86
C SER A 381 -34.01 -29.47 39.02
N ASN A 382 -33.53 -29.02 37.86
CA ASN A 382 -32.65 -29.80 36.98
C ASN A 382 -31.15 -29.54 37.23
N TRP A 383 -30.80 -28.56 38.08
CA TRP A 383 -29.41 -28.15 38.27
C TRP A 383 -28.52 -29.29 38.77
N GLN A 384 -28.96 -30.08 39.75
CA GLN A 384 -28.15 -31.18 40.28
C GLN A 384 -27.76 -32.20 39.19
N ALA A 385 -28.68 -32.53 38.27
CA ALA A 385 -28.39 -33.45 37.18
C ALA A 385 -27.39 -32.87 36.16
N VAL A 386 -27.52 -31.59 35.84
CA VAL A 386 -26.56 -30.87 34.97
C VAL A 386 -25.20 -30.75 35.65
N HIS A 387 -25.17 -30.43 36.95
CA HIS A 387 -23.97 -30.36 37.75
C HIS A 387 -23.23 -31.70 37.77
N ASP A 388 -23.92 -32.80 38.05
CA ASP A 388 -23.35 -34.15 38.07
C ASP A 388 -22.86 -34.57 36.68
N TYR A 389 -23.57 -34.18 35.62
CA TYR A 389 -23.10 -34.39 34.25
C TYR A 389 -21.77 -33.67 33.99
N LEU A 390 -21.66 -32.39 34.35
CA LEU A 390 -20.46 -31.59 34.10
C LEU A 390 -19.27 -32.05 34.96
N THR A 391 -19.51 -32.43 36.20
CA THR A 391 -18.45 -32.83 37.14
C THR A 391 -18.07 -34.30 36.97
N GLN A 392 -19.03 -35.22 37.05
CA GLN A 392 -18.76 -36.66 37.08
C GLN A 392 -18.57 -37.24 35.68
N LYS A 393 -19.44 -36.87 34.71
CA LYS A 393 -19.36 -37.42 33.34
C LYS A 393 -18.35 -36.67 32.48
N ARG A 394 -18.22 -35.35 32.66
CA ARG A 394 -17.28 -34.51 31.89
C ARG A 394 -15.97 -34.21 32.62
N GLY A 395 -15.85 -34.52 33.91
CA GLY A 395 -14.58 -34.37 34.65
C GLY A 395 -14.20 -32.92 34.94
N LEU A 396 -15.12 -31.97 34.82
CA LEU A 396 -14.84 -30.58 35.16
C LEU A 396 -14.75 -30.42 36.69
N PRO A 397 -13.79 -29.66 37.24
CA PRO A 397 -13.70 -29.42 38.67
C PRO A 397 -14.97 -28.79 39.25
N GLU A 398 -15.45 -29.30 40.38
CA GLU A 398 -16.69 -28.84 41.03
C GLU A 398 -16.68 -27.34 41.34
N ASN A 399 -15.56 -26.85 41.89
CA ASN A 399 -15.40 -25.42 42.19
C ASN A 399 -15.51 -24.52 40.95
N LEU A 400 -15.07 -25.00 39.78
CA LEU A 400 -15.23 -24.28 38.51
C LEU A 400 -16.70 -24.25 38.09
N VAL A 401 -17.39 -25.40 38.13
CA VAL A 401 -18.80 -25.50 37.74
C VAL A 401 -19.68 -24.64 38.65
N VAL A 402 -19.50 -24.73 39.96
CA VAL A 402 -20.22 -23.89 40.94
C VAL A 402 -19.93 -22.40 40.71
N GLY A 403 -18.66 -22.02 40.54
CA GLY A 403 -18.30 -20.61 40.31
C GLY A 403 -18.85 -20.03 39.00
N LEU A 404 -19.02 -20.86 37.96
CA LEU A 404 -19.68 -20.44 36.71
C LEU A 404 -21.19 -20.27 36.89
N LYS A 405 -21.83 -21.13 37.68
CA LYS A 405 -23.26 -21.03 38.01
C LYS A 405 -23.58 -19.81 38.85
N GLU A 406 -22.78 -19.53 39.88
CA GLU A 406 -22.93 -18.33 40.72
C GLU A 406 -22.81 -17.03 39.90
N ARG A 407 -21.99 -17.05 38.85
CA ARG A 407 -21.84 -15.93 37.90
C ARG A 407 -22.92 -15.91 36.81
N GLY A 408 -23.87 -16.83 36.84
CA GLY A 408 -24.94 -16.97 35.84
C GLY A 408 -24.45 -17.41 34.46
N LEU A 409 -23.21 -17.91 34.33
CA LEU A 409 -22.64 -18.27 33.03
C LEU A 409 -23.06 -19.67 32.57
N ILE A 410 -23.41 -20.53 33.52
CA ILE A 410 -24.00 -21.85 33.25
C ILE A 410 -25.19 -22.10 34.17
N TYR A 411 -26.22 -22.78 33.69
CA TYR A 411 -27.36 -23.21 34.49
C TYR A 411 -28.13 -24.35 33.77
N ALA A 412 -29.18 -24.86 34.39
CA ALA A 412 -30.06 -25.87 33.80
C ALA A 412 -31.36 -25.24 33.28
N ASP A 413 -31.85 -25.65 32.12
CA ASP A 413 -33.20 -25.30 31.65
C ASP A 413 -34.23 -26.40 31.97
N SER A 414 -35.50 -26.16 31.62
CA SER A 414 -36.60 -27.10 31.84
C SER A 414 -36.47 -28.42 31.08
N ASN A 415 -35.58 -28.51 30.09
CA ASN A 415 -35.31 -29.73 29.32
C ASN A 415 -34.07 -30.49 29.86
N GLN A 416 -33.51 -30.05 30.99
CA GLN A 416 -32.27 -30.57 31.54
C GLN A 416 -31.12 -30.49 30.52
N ASN A 417 -30.99 -29.33 29.87
CA ASN A 417 -29.78 -28.94 29.16
C ASN A 417 -28.84 -28.19 30.11
N ALA A 418 -27.53 -28.41 29.97
CA ALA A 418 -26.55 -27.45 30.42
C ALA A 418 -26.59 -26.25 29.45
N VAL A 419 -27.07 -25.11 29.94
CA VAL A 419 -27.12 -23.84 29.22
C VAL A 419 -25.80 -23.12 29.46
N PHE A 420 -25.09 -22.76 28.40
CA PHE A 420 -23.87 -21.97 28.42
C PHE A 420 -24.15 -20.59 27.83
N LEU A 421 -24.19 -19.54 28.65
CA LEU A 421 -24.50 -18.20 28.15
C LEU A 421 -23.37 -17.67 27.27
N MET A 422 -23.75 -17.22 26.08
CA MET A 422 -22.88 -16.59 25.10
C MET A 422 -22.99 -15.08 25.23
N ARG A 423 -21.84 -14.42 25.26
CA ARG A 423 -21.72 -12.98 25.42
C ARG A 423 -20.95 -12.37 24.26
N SER A 424 -21.25 -11.11 23.95
CA SER A 424 -20.38 -10.30 23.11
C SER A 424 -19.03 -10.09 23.80
N LEU A 425 -18.06 -9.55 23.06
CA LEU A 425 -16.76 -9.18 23.63
C LEU A 425 -16.88 -8.03 24.65
N ASP A 426 -17.95 -7.24 24.58
CA ASP A 426 -18.29 -6.20 25.56
C ASP A 426 -19.05 -6.74 26.79
N GLY A 427 -19.38 -8.04 26.79
CA GLY A 427 -19.99 -8.74 27.93
C GLY A 427 -21.52 -8.83 27.88
N GLU A 428 -22.18 -8.28 26.85
CA GLU A 428 -23.64 -8.37 26.71
C GLU A 428 -24.08 -9.80 26.36
N THR A 429 -25.11 -10.32 27.04
CA THR A 429 -25.67 -11.64 26.73
C THR A 429 -26.46 -11.60 25.43
N VAL A 430 -26.01 -12.35 24.43
CA VAL A 430 -26.58 -12.32 23.06
C VAL A 430 -26.88 -13.72 22.51
N GLY A 431 -26.67 -14.77 23.32
CA GLY A 431 -26.98 -16.13 22.94
C GLY A 431 -26.81 -17.14 24.06
N ALA A 432 -27.11 -18.40 23.76
CA ALA A 432 -26.76 -19.52 24.62
C ALA A 432 -26.54 -20.79 23.81
N GLU A 433 -25.52 -21.55 24.16
CA GLU A 433 -25.29 -22.91 23.67
C GLU A 433 -25.92 -23.92 24.64
N LEU A 434 -26.56 -24.95 24.12
CA LEU A 434 -27.32 -25.94 24.86
C LEU A 434 -26.67 -27.31 24.70
N ARG A 435 -26.37 -27.96 25.81
CA ARG A 435 -25.91 -29.35 25.84
C ARG A 435 -26.91 -30.23 26.58
N GLY A 436 -27.53 -31.18 25.88
CA GLY A 436 -28.45 -32.14 26.52
C GLY A 436 -27.72 -33.05 27.50
N THR A 437 -28.21 -33.12 28.74
CA THR A 437 -27.62 -33.96 29.79
C THR A 437 -28.51 -35.11 30.25
N PHE A 438 -29.80 -35.08 29.90
CA PHE A 438 -30.74 -36.15 30.24
C PHE A 438 -30.44 -37.44 29.47
N GLY A 439 -30.24 -38.55 30.18
CA GLY A 439 -30.01 -39.89 29.62
C GLY A 439 -28.55 -40.21 29.28
N GLU A 440 -28.23 -41.51 29.16
CA GLU A 440 -26.84 -41.98 29.01
C GLU A 440 -26.21 -41.61 27.66
N ASN A 441 -26.98 -41.64 26.57
CA ASN A 441 -26.50 -41.49 25.19
C ASN A 441 -26.92 -40.17 24.53
N ASN A 442 -27.26 -39.15 25.33
CA ASN A 442 -27.69 -37.86 24.77
C ASN A 442 -26.51 -37.08 24.16
N THR A 443 -26.57 -36.92 22.84
CA THR A 443 -25.57 -36.22 22.03
C THR A 443 -26.02 -34.82 21.62
N PHE A 444 -27.20 -34.36 22.05
CA PHE A 444 -27.76 -33.07 21.65
C PHE A 444 -26.81 -31.93 21.99
N MET A 445 -26.52 -31.13 20.97
CA MET A 445 -25.86 -29.83 21.03
C MET A 445 -26.63 -28.89 20.12
N GLY A 446 -26.90 -27.68 20.58
CA GLY A 446 -27.63 -26.69 19.80
C GLY A 446 -27.52 -25.30 20.41
N TYR A 447 -28.31 -24.38 19.87
CA TYR A 447 -28.35 -23.00 20.33
C TYR A 447 -29.77 -22.64 20.77
N ALA A 448 -29.89 -21.81 21.80
CA ALA A 448 -31.16 -21.21 22.16
C ALA A 448 -31.67 -20.32 21.02
N ARG A 449 -33.00 -20.25 20.87
CA ARG A 449 -33.66 -19.42 19.85
C ARG A 449 -33.23 -17.96 20.01
N GLY A 450 -32.86 -17.31 18.90
CA GLY A 450 -32.43 -15.92 18.88
C GLY A 450 -30.94 -15.69 19.17
N THR A 451 -30.15 -16.75 19.35
CA THR A 451 -28.69 -16.64 19.56
C THR A 451 -28.00 -15.96 18.39
N LYS A 452 -27.24 -14.89 18.67
CA LYS A 452 -26.32 -14.25 17.72
C LYS A 452 -25.00 -15.00 17.67
N ARG A 453 -24.80 -15.85 16.66
CA ARG A 453 -23.61 -16.72 16.54
C ARG A 453 -22.36 -16.00 16.04
N THR A 454 -22.49 -14.83 15.41
CA THR A 454 -21.36 -14.05 14.87
C THR A 454 -20.87 -12.96 15.81
N ASP A 455 -21.67 -12.61 16.82
CA ASP A 455 -21.40 -11.52 17.78
C ASP A 455 -21.46 -12.01 19.24
N GLY A 456 -21.53 -13.32 19.45
CA GLY A 456 -21.72 -13.94 20.74
C GLY A 456 -20.96 -15.24 20.87
N TRP A 457 -20.28 -15.41 22.00
CA TRP A 457 -19.50 -16.62 22.29
C TRP A 457 -19.58 -16.99 23.76
N PHE A 458 -19.48 -18.28 24.04
CA PHE A 458 -19.10 -18.69 25.39
C PHE A 458 -17.59 -18.54 25.52
N TYR A 459 -17.15 -17.82 26.55
CA TYR A 459 -15.74 -17.75 26.93
C TYR A 459 -15.54 -17.67 28.43
N VAL A 460 -14.34 -18.06 28.86
CA VAL A 460 -13.82 -17.85 30.21
C VAL A 460 -12.41 -17.28 30.16
N GLY A 461 -12.03 -16.52 31.19
CA GLY A 461 -10.67 -15.99 31.35
C GLY A 461 -9.91 -16.70 32.47
N SER A 462 -8.60 -16.83 32.33
CA SER A 462 -7.69 -17.25 33.41
C SER A 462 -6.36 -16.48 33.35
N GLY A 463 -5.65 -16.43 34.48
CA GLY A 463 -4.40 -15.69 34.61
C GLY A 463 -4.54 -14.17 34.57
N GLY A 464 -3.42 -13.47 34.77
CA GLY A 464 -3.37 -12.00 34.85
C GLY A 464 -4.14 -11.41 36.02
N GLN A 465 -4.21 -10.08 36.04
CA GLN A 465 -5.07 -9.28 36.91
C GLN A 465 -6.44 -9.01 36.25
N PRO A 466 -7.48 -8.65 37.02
CA PRO A 466 -8.83 -8.43 36.49
C PRO A 466 -8.89 -7.45 35.32
N ASP A 467 -8.09 -6.39 35.36
CA ASP A 467 -8.09 -5.30 34.36
C ASP A 467 -7.06 -5.49 33.24
N ASP A 468 -6.27 -6.57 33.26
CA ASP A 468 -5.30 -6.82 32.19
C ASP A 468 -6.01 -7.02 30.85
N GLU A 469 -5.38 -6.60 29.76
CA GLU A 469 -5.85 -6.93 28.42
C GLU A 469 -5.63 -8.42 28.12
N ILE A 470 -6.46 -8.99 27.24
CA ILE A 470 -6.28 -10.38 26.81
C ILE A 470 -4.99 -10.47 26.00
N HIS A 471 -4.05 -11.30 26.46
CA HIS A 471 -2.78 -11.54 25.76
C HIS A 471 -2.88 -12.77 24.83
N THR A 472 -3.53 -13.83 25.32
CA THR A 472 -3.71 -15.08 24.57
C THR A 472 -5.18 -15.43 24.42
N CYS A 473 -5.62 -15.82 23.23
CA CYS A 473 -6.92 -16.45 23.02
C CYS A 473 -6.77 -17.89 22.52
N VAL A 474 -7.39 -18.83 23.24
CA VAL A 474 -7.45 -20.25 22.90
C VAL A 474 -8.83 -20.55 22.35
N LEU A 475 -8.88 -20.97 21.08
CA LEU A 475 -10.10 -21.31 20.35
C LEU A 475 -10.38 -22.80 20.52
N CYS A 476 -11.57 -23.15 21.00
CA CYS A 476 -12.01 -24.52 21.22
C CYS A 476 -13.35 -24.77 20.54
N LYS A 477 -13.67 -26.03 20.25
CA LYS A 477 -14.91 -26.41 19.52
C LYS A 477 -16.20 -26.11 20.27
N SER A 478 -16.18 -26.21 21.60
CA SER A 478 -17.37 -26.15 22.45
C SER A 478 -17.05 -25.55 23.83
N PRO A 479 -18.06 -25.10 24.59
CA PRO A 479 -17.89 -24.63 25.97
C PRO A 479 -17.21 -25.67 26.85
N ILE A 480 -17.57 -26.94 26.74
CA ILE A 480 -16.96 -28.02 27.52
C ILE A 480 -15.48 -28.19 27.14
N ASP A 481 -15.11 -28.10 25.86
CA ASP A 481 -13.71 -28.14 25.44
C ASP A 481 -12.93 -26.91 25.92
N ALA A 482 -13.53 -25.71 25.85
CA ALA A 482 -12.91 -24.48 26.32
C ALA A 482 -12.62 -24.55 27.82
N LEU A 483 -13.58 -25.01 28.62
CA LEU A 483 -13.41 -25.25 30.06
C LEU A 483 -12.36 -26.35 30.31
N SER A 484 -12.42 -27.46 29.58
CA SER A 484 -11.48 -28.57 29.74
C SER A 484 -10.05 -28.15 29.42
N LYS A 485 -9.85 -27.36 28.36
CA LYS A 485 -8.53 -26.84 28.00
C LYS A 485 -8.03 -25.80 29.01
N ALA A 486 -8.91 -24.98 29.58
CA ALA A 486 -8.56 -24.06 30.65
C ALA A 486 -8.02 -24.80 31.88
N VAL A 487 -8.68 -25.88 32.31
CA VAL A 487 -8.24 -26.72 33.43
C VAL A 487 -6.89 -27.37 33.13
N LEU A 488 -6.74 -28.00 31.97
CA LEU A 488 -5.48 -28.63 31.55
C LEU A 488 -4.31 -27.64 31.49
N SER A 489 -4.55 -26.42 31.03
CA SER A 489 -3.52 -25.37 31.00
C SER A 489 -3.06 -24.94 32.39
N LEU A 490 -3.94 -24.93 33.39
CA LEU A 490 -3.57 -24.63 34.78
C LEU A 490 -2.71 -25.75 35.38
N GLU A 491 -3.03 -27.02 35.08
CA GLU A 491 -2.24 -28.18 35.50
C GLU A 491 -0.84 -28.17 34.86
N GLU A 492 -0.76 -27.87 33.56
CA GLU A 492 0.50 -27.78 32.80
C GLU A 492 1.43 -26.69 33.35
N ASN A 493 0.87 -25.53 33.69
CA ASN A 493 1.63 -24.37 34.20
C ASN A 493 1.94 -24.45 35.70
N LYS A 494 1.44 -25.48 36.41
CA LYS A 494 1.56 -25.62 37.87
C LYS A 494 1.05 -24.38 38.63
N GLY A 495 0.01 -23.72 38.12
CA GLY A 495 -0.52 -22.49 38.70
C GLY A 495 -1.14 -21.55 37.67
N MET A 496 -1.58 -20.38 38.14
CA MET A 496 -2.15 -19.33 37.29
C MET A 496 -1.06 -18.69 36.42
N PRO A 497 -1.27 -18.58 35.10
CA PRO A 497 -0.33 -17.87 34.24
C PRO A 497 -0.31 -16.37 34.56
N GLN A 498 0.84 -15.72 34.35
CA GLN A 498 0.98 -14.28 34.52
C GLN A 498 0.21 -13.49 33.45
N GLU A 499 0.08 -14.05 32.25
CA GLU A 499 -0.63 -13.43 31.13
C GLU A 499 -2.10 -13.82 31.15
N LYS A 500 -2.98 -12.85 30.87
CA LYS A 500 -4.42 -13.09 30.78
C LYS A 500 -4.75 -13.88 29.51
N THR A 501 -5.38 -15.03 29.70
CA THR A 501 -5.76 -15.96 28.64
C THR A 501 -7.27 -16.12 28.57
N MET A 502 -7.84 -15.95 27.39
CA MET A 502 -9.25 -16.22 27.08
C MET A 502 -9.38 -17.60 26.44
N TYR A 503 -10.36 -18.39 26.87
CA TYR A 503 -10.75 -19.65 26.24
C TYR A 503 -12.13 -19.44 25.62
N LEU A 504 -12.19 -19.46 24.29
CA LEU A 504 -13.35 -19.06 23.49
C LEU A 504 -13.89 -20.29 22.74
N ALA A 505 -15.19 -20.58 22.90
CA ALA A 505 -15.87 -21.62 22.14
C ALA A 505 -16.30 -21.09 20.76
N VAL A 506 -15.88 -21.76 19.69
CA VAL A 506 -16.16 -21.44 18.29
C VAL A 506 -16.42 -22.73 17.53
N ASP A 507 -17.62 -22.88 16.99
CA ASP A 507 -18.03 -24.09 16.25
C ASP A 507 -17.95 -23.95 14.73
N SER A 508 -17.71 -22.74 14.20
CA SER A 508 -17.65 -22.43 12.77
C SER A 508 -16.63 -21.34 12.47
N PRO A 509 -15.91 -21.37 11.33
CA PRO A 509 -15.07 -20.24 10.92
C PRO A 509 -15.86 -18.94 10.75
N HIS A 510 -17.15 -19.03 10.41
CA HIS A 510 -18.03 -17.87 10.22
C HIS A 510 -18.34 -17.13 11.53
N SER A 511 -18.18 -17.78 12.68
CA SER A 511 -18.36 -17.14 13.99
C SER A 511 -17.07 -16.59 14.57
N LEU A 512 -15.93 -16.62 13.86
CA LEU A 512 -14.69 -16.07 14.42
C LEU A 512 -14.75 -14.55 14.58
N PRO A 513 -14.42 -14.00 15.77
CA PRO A 513 -14.24 -12.56 15.94
C PRO A 513 -12.89 -12.11 15.37
N LEU A 514 -12.75 -12.15 14.04
CA LEU A 514 -11.47 -11.98 13.34
C LEU A 514 -10.77 -10.67 13.70
N GLU A 515 -11.50 -9.56 13.80
CA GLU A 515 -10.91 -8.26 14.13
C GLU A 515 -10.33 -8.19 15.53
N PHE A 516 -10.94 -8.89 16.50
CA PHE A 516 -10.38 -9.05 17.83
C PHE A 516 -9.16 -9.98 17.80
N LEU A 517 -9.28 -11.15 17.20
CA LEU A 517 -8.23 -12.17 17.17
C LEU A 517 -6.96 -11.71 16.44
N LYS A 518 -7.08 -10.88 15.40
CA LYS A 518 -5.94 -10.31 14.67
C LYS A 518 -5.07 -9.36 15.52
N ARG A 519 -5.67 -8.72 16.53
CA ARG A 519 -4.97 -7.76 17.41
C ARG A 519 -4.24 -8.43 18.56
N LEU A 520 -4.56 -9.69 18.85
CA LEU A 520 -3.98 -10.41 19.97
C LEU A 520 -2.53 -10.83 19.67
N PRO A 521 -1.61 -10.71 20.65
CA PRO A 521 -0.25 -11.22 20.54
C PRO A 521 -0.19 -12.72 20.25
N LYS A 522 -1.13 -13.50 20.80
CA LYS A 522 -1.15 -14.95 20.65
C LYS A 522 -2.57 -15.50 20.47
N VAL A 523 -2.73 -16.31 19.43
CA VAL A 523 -3.96 -17.08 19.17
C VAL A 523 -3.59 -18.55 19.07
N ILE A 524 -4.36 -19.42 19.70
CA ILE A 524 -4.15 -20.87 19.68
C ILE A 524 -5.43 -21.56 19.21
N ALA A 525 -5.36 -22.33 18.11
CA ALA A 525 -6.43 -23.23 17.68
C ALA A 525 -6.26 -24.58 18.41
N ALA A 526 -7.10 -24.83 19.41
CA ALA A 526 -7.13 -26.02 20.23
C ALA A 526 -8.40 -26.82 19.94
N PHE A 527 -8.45 -27.46 18.77
CA PHE A 527 -9.56 -28.31 18.33
C PHE A 527 -9.24 -29.80 18.53
N GLY A 528 -10.25 -30.66 18.37
CA GLY A 528 -10.09 -32.11 18.51
C GLY A 528 -9.11 -32.71 17.51
N ASN A 529 -8.51 -33.83 17.89
CA ASN A 529 -7.64 -34.65 17.05
C ASN A 529 -8.48 -35.62 16.19
N ASP A 530 -9.41 -35.06 15.42
CA ASP A 530 -10.22 -35.75 14.42
C ASP A 530 -10.24 -34.95 13.11
N ASP A 531 -10.76 -35.52 12.02
CA ASP A 531 -10.76 -34.87 10.70
C ASP A 531 -11.48 -33.51 10.73
N ALA A 532 -12.57 -33.39 11.50
CA ALA A 532 -13.33 -32.16 11.61
C ALA A 532 -12.54 -31.08 12.36
N GLY A 533 -11.91 -31.42 13.49
CA GLY A 533 -11.07 -30.51 14.27
C GLY A 533 -9.81 -30.08 13.51
N ASN A 534 -9.17 -31.01 12.79
CA ASN A 534 -8.02 -30.72 11.94
C ASN A 534 -8.39 -29.79 10.78
N SER A 535 -9.54 -30.02 10.14
CA SER A 535 -10.05 -29.13 9.08
C SER A 535 -10.30 -27.72 9.63
N MET A 536 -11.01 -27.61 10.76
CA MET A 536 -11.27 -26.34 11.42
C MET A 536 -9.99 -25.57 11.76
N ALA A 537 -9.00 -26.26 12.35
CA ALA A 537 -7.72 -25.65 12.72
C ALA A 537 -6.96 -25.13 11.49
N ARG A 538 -7.01 -25.84 10.35
CA ARG A 538 -6.40 -25.39 9.09
C ARG A 538 -7.11 -24.15 8.54
N THR A 539 -8.44 -24.15 8.48
CA THR A 539 -9.21 -22.97 8.03
C THR A 539 -8.92 -21.76 8.93
N ILE A 540 -8.86 -21.94 10.25
CA ILE A 540 -8.49 -20.87 11.18
C ILE A 540 -7.07 -20.39 10.92
N LYS A 541 -6.11 -21.29 10.65
CA LYS A 541 -4.72 -20.94 10.36
C LYS A 541 -4.58 -20.14 9.05
N GLU A 542 -5.43 -20.43 8.06
CA GLU A 542 -5.50 -19.65 6.81
C GLU A 542 -6.06 -18.24 7.06
N LEU A 543 -7.10 -18.11 7.88
CA LEU A 543 -7.70 -16.82 8.24
C LEU A 543 -6.85 -16.00 9.21
N LEU A 544 -6.08 -16.67 10.08
CA LEU A 544 -5.22 -16.10 11.11
C LEU A 544 -3.83 -16.76 11.05
N PRO A 545 -2.93 -16.31 10.17
CA PRO A 545 -1.61 -16.92 9.98
C PRO A 545 -0.75 -16.98 11.25
N GLN A 546 -0.96 -16.07 12.21
CA GLN A 546 -0.29 -16.04 13.51
C GLN A 546 -0.78 -17.12 14.49
N CYS A 547 -1.89 -17.81 14.18
CA CYS A 547 -2.49 -18.81 15.05
C CYS A 547 -1.58 -20.05 15.22
N ALA A 548 -1.31 -20.48 16.45
CA ALA A 548 -0.64 -21.75 16.72
C ALA A 548 -1.67 -22.88 16.82
N ILE A 549 -1.39 -24.05 16.23
CA ILE A 549 -2.27 -25.22 16.36
C ILE A 549 -1.76 -26.08 17.53
N THR A 550 -2.65 -26.48 18.42
CA THR A 550 -2.35 -27.43 19.50
C THR A 550 -3.38 -28.56 19.47
N LEU A 551 -2.91 -29.80 19.54
CA LEU A 551 -3.75 -31.00 19.48
C LEU A 551 -3.77 -31.73 20.83
N PRO A 552 -4.93 -32.29 21.26
CA PRO A 552 -4.98 -33.23 22.36
C PRO A 552 -4.36 -34.59 21.96
N GLN A 553 -3.92 -35.37 22.95
CA GLN A 553 -3.53 -36.77 22.71
C GLN A 553 -4.76 -37.68 22.58
N ALA A 554 -5.83 -37.35 23.30
CA ALA A 554 -7.16 -37.94 23.13
C ALA A 554 -7.89 -37.33 21.92
N LYS A 555 -9.12 -37.78 21.67
CA LYS A 555 -9.94 -37.29 20.55
C LYS A 555 -10.27 -35.79 20.68
N ASP A 556 -10.59 -35.34 21.88
CA ASP A 556 -10.86 -33.93 22.19
C ASP A 556 -10.29 -33.54 23.57
N TRP A 557 -10.43 -32.26 23.94
CA TRP A 557 -9.85 -31.75 25.19
C TRP A 557 -10.61 -32.24 26.43
N ASN A 558 -11.90 -32.55 26.30
CA ASN A 558 -12.66 -33.14 27.39
C ASN A 558 -12.24 -34.58 27.68
N GLU A 559 -12.07 -35.40 26.64
CA GLU A 559 -11.53 -36.76 26.77
C GLU A 559 -10.11 -36.73 27.34
N GLN A 560 -9.28 -35.76 26.94
CA GLN A 560 -7.93 -35.58 27.50
C GLN A 560 -7.97 -35.30 29.01
N LEU A 561 -8.86 -34.40 29.45
CA LEU A 561 -9.02 -34.07 30.87
C LEU A 561 -9.43 -35.30 31.68
N ARG A 562 -10.45 -36.03 31.22
CA ARG A 562 -10.93 -37.26 31.87
C ARG A 562 -9.85 -38.33 31.94
N TYR A 563 -9.06 -38.49 30.88
CA TYR A 563 -7.95 -39.42 30.85
C TYR A 563 -6.89 -39.08 31.92
N ASN A 564 -6.50 -37.80 32.02
CA ASN A 564 -5.50 -37.35 33.00
C ASN A 564 -5.94 -37.59 34.45
N GLN A 565 -7.22 -37.40 34.75
CA GLN A 565 -7.77 -37.64 36.09
C GLN A 565 -7.82 -39.14 36.45
N THR A 566 -8.02 -40.02 35.46
CA THR A 566 -8.13 -41.46 35.67
C THR A 566 -6.76 -42.14 35.81
N PHE A 567 -5.71 -41.62 35.16
CA PHE A 567 -4.36 -42.21 35.16
C PHE A 567 -3.23 -41.19 35.46
N PRO A 568 -3.09 -40.72 36.70
CA PRO A 568 -2.09 -39.71 37.05
C PRO A 568 -0.62 -40.17 36.85
N GLU A 569 -0.35 -41.48 36.95
CA GLU A 569 1.01 -42.03 37.02
C GLU A 569 1.72 -42.19 35.66
N LYS A 570 0.98 -42.33 34.55
CA LYS A 570 1.58 -42.50 33.20
C LYS A 570 2.29 -41.24 32.67
N GLN A 571 2.01 -40.06 33.23
CA GLN A 571 2.73 -38.82 32.93
C GLN A 571 4.18 -38.81 33.44
N ARG A 572 4.49 -39.53 34.55
CA ARG A 572 5.87 -39.59 35.07
C ARG A 572 6.80 -40.37 34.14
N GLN A 573 6.28 -41.36 33.42
CA GLN A 573 7.09 -42.18 32.50
C GLN A 573 7.23 -41.55 31.10
N SER A 574 6.19 -40.91 30.54
CA SER A 574 6.28 -40.33 29.18
C SER A 574 7.18 -39.09 29.09
N LYS A 575 7.24 -38.24 30.14
CA LYS A 575 8.20 -37.12 30.21
C LYS A 575 9.66 -37.56 30.42
N SER A 576 9.90 -38.79 30.87
CA SER A 576 11.25 -39.36 31.05
C SER A 576 11.77 -40.03 29.77
N LEU A 577 10.90 -40.55 28.91
CA LEU A 577 11.26 -41.27 27.68
C LEU A 577 11.66 -40.39 26.48
N HIS A 578 11.49 -39.06 26.55
CA HIS A 578 11.87 -38.14 25.46
C HIS A 578 13.08 -37.24 25.78
N ARG A 579 13.85 -37.56 26.82
CA ARG A 579 15.12 -36.86 27.14
C ARG A 579 16.39 -37.66 26.89
N GLY A 580 16.29 -38.79 26.21
CA GLY A 580 17.44 -39.56 25.80
C GLY A 580 17.04 -40.60 24.78
N LEU A 581 17.21 -40.27 23.51
CA LEU A 581 17.59 -41.17 22.42
C LEU A 581 17.88 -40.28 21.21
N GLU A 582 19.18 -40.05 20.99
CA GLU A 582 19.72 -39.62 19.70
C GLU A 582 19.49 -40.72 18.68
N LEU A 583 18.91 -40.36 17.52
CA LEU A 583 19.37 -40.64 16.15
C LEU A 583 18.44 -39.98 15.14
#